data_AF-A0A356KPM0-F1
#
_entry.id   AF-A0A356KPM0-F1
#
_cell.length_a   1.000
_cell.length_b   1.000
_cell.length_c   1.000
_cell.angle_alpha   90.00
_cell.angle_beta   90.00
_cell.angle_gamma   90.00
#
_symmetry.space_group_name_H-M   'P 1'
#
loop_
_entity.id
_entity.type
_entity.pdbx_description
1 polymer ?
#
loop_
_entity_poly.entity_id
_entity_poly.type
_entity_poly.pdbx_seq_one_letter_code
_entity_poly.pdbx_strand_id
1 'polypeptide(L)' 'GCSGFEYVVKIDDRTDEDLVQSYDDLNVVIDPVCVPFIKNAVLDYQDTIGHAGFVWTNPNATSDCGCGKSFDADV' A
#
# COMPACT_ATOMS: atom_id res chain seq x y z
N GLY A 1 -12.19 7.71 2.46
CA GLY A 1 -13.63 7.90 2.77
C GLY A 1 -14.34 6.58 3.05
N CYS A 2 -13.90 5.95 4.13
CA CYS A 2 -14.45 4.98 5.08
C CYS A 2 -13.50 5.20 6.28
N SER A 3 -13.96 5.19 7.53
CA SER A 3 -13.07 5.41 8.70
C SER A 3 -11.85 4.47 8.63
N GLY A 4 -10.64 4.97 8.97
CA GLY A 4 -9.40 4.20 8.94
C GLY A 4 -8.24 4.87 8.19
N PHE A 5 -7.23 4.06 7.85
CA PHE A 5 -6.08 4.44 7.02
C PHE A 5 -6.40 4.28 5.52
N GLU A 6 -5.66 4.99 4.67
CA GLU A 6 -5.80 4.94 3.20
C GLU A 6 -4.46 4.60 2.56
N TYR A 7 -4.48 3.73 1.54
CA TYR A 7 -3.30 3.48 0.72
C TYR A 7 -3.15 4.60 -0.29
N VAL A 8 -2.05 5.35 -0.19
CA VAL A 8 -1.70 6.39 -1.17
C VAL A 8 -0.43 5.95 -1.89
N VAL A 9 -0.56 5.67 -3.19
CA VAL A 9 0.57 5.38 -4.08
C VAL A 9 0.74 6.55 -5.03
N LYS A 10 1.93 7.13 -5.03
CA LYS A 10 2.31 8.25 -5.91
C LYS A 10 3.71 8.03 -6.46
N ILE A 11 3.97 8.62 -7.61
CA ILE A 11 5.33 8.82 -8.10
C ILE A 11 5.86 10.07 -7.41
N ASP A 12 6.98 9.94 -6.71
CA ASP A 12 7.60 11.03 -5.97
C ASP A 12 9.11 10.85 -5.92
N ASP A 13 9.82 11.92 -5.60
CA ASP A 13 11.25 11.88 -5.32
C ASP A 13 11.50 11.34 -3.90
N ARG A 14 12.59 10.60 -3.72
CA ARG A 14 12.98 10.10 -2.40
C ARG A 14 13.61 11.20 -1.54
N THR A 15 13.40 11.10 -0.24
CA THR A 15 14.14 11.84 0.79
C THR A 15 15.18 10.92 1.44
N ASP A 16 16.09 11.50 2.24
CA ASP A 16 17.10 10.73 2.99
C ASP A 16 16.50 9.91 4.14
N GLU A 17 15.26 10.22 4.54
CA GLU A 17 14.54 9.56 5.63
C GLU A 17 13.73 8.35 5.16
N ASP A 18 13.47 8.25 3.84
CA ASP A 18 12.66 7.17 3.27
C ASP A 18 13.38 5.83 3.31
N LEU A 19 12.59 4.78 3.57
CA LEU A 19 13.04 3.41 3.35
C LEU A 19 12.94 3.08 1.87
N VAL A 20 14.01 2.56 1.30
CA VAL A 20 14.07 2.16 -0.11
C VAL A 20 14.03 0.65 -0.21
N GLN A 21 13.11 0.13 -1.02
CA GLN A 21 13.04 -1.27 -1.37
C GLN A 21 13.04 -1.43 -2.89
N SER A 22 13.99 -2.20 -3.40
CA SER A 22 14.16 -2.43 -4.84
C SER A 22 13.45 -3.71 -5.28
N TYR A 23 12.70 -3.60 -6.37
CA TYR A 23 11.98 -4.68 -7.03
C TYR A 23 12.32 -4.63 -8.52
N ASP A 24 13.20 -5.52 -8.96
CA ASP A 24 13.78 -5.50 -10.31
C ASP A 24 14.31 -4.10 -10.67
N ASP A 25 13.68 -3.44 -11.65
CA ASP A 25 14.06 -2.11 -12.15
C ASP A 25 13.29 -0.96 -11.46
N LEU A 26 12.45 -1.27 -10.47
CA LEU A 26 11.64 -0.31 -9.72
C LEU A 26 12.17 -0.11 -8.30
N ASN A 27 12.34 1.14 -7.89
CA ASN A 27 12.56 1.49 -6.50
C ASN A 27 11.25 1.98 -5.88
N VAL A 28 10.84 1.32 -4.80
CA VAL A 28 9.72 1.74 -3.96
C VAL A 28 10.29 2.47 -2.75
N VAL A 29 9.75 3.65 -2.47
CA VAL A 29 10.11 4.44 -1.30
C VAL A 29 8.95 4.49 -0.33
N ILE A 30 9.25 4.36 0.95
CA ILE A 30 8.26 4.22 2.01
C ILE A 30 8.62 5.18 3.14
N ASP A 31 7.68 6.06 3.49
CA ASP A 31 7.80 6.87 4.71
C ASP A 31 7.86 5.91 5.92
N PRO A 32 8.90 6.00 6.77
CA PRO A 32 9.05 5.14 7.94
C PRO A 32 7.81 5.06 8.84
N VAL A 33 6.99 6.12 8.90
CA VAL A 33 5.74 6.15 9.69
C VAL A 33 4.72 5.12 9.20
N CYS A 34 4.76 4.77 7.92
CA CYS A 34 3.82 3.84 7.29
C CYS A 34 4.17 2.37 7.56
N VAL A 35 5.43 2.06 7.89
CA VAL A 35 5.93 0.68 7.98
C VAL A 35 5.11 -0.23 8.88
N PRO A 36 4.70 0.16 10.11
CA PRO A 36 3.90 -0.70 10.97
C PRO A 36 2.57 -1.11 10.32
N PHE A 37 2.00 -0.25 9.49
CA PHE A 37 0.70 -0.45 8.87
C PHE A 37 0.74 -1.33 7.61
N ILE A 38 1.90 -1.42 6.95
CA ILE A 38 2.05 -2.12 5.65
C ILE A 38 3.11 -3.22 5.67
N LYS A 39 3.63 -3.60 6.84
CA LYS A 39 4.66 -4.62 6.95
C LYS A 39 4.18 -5.95 6.36
N ASN A 40 4.93 -6.50 5.42
CA ASN A 40 4.58 -7.70 4.65
C ASN A 40 3.30 -7.56 3.79
N ALA A 41 2.80 -6.34 3.58
CA ALA A 41 1.73 -6.11 2.61
C ALA A 41 2.27 -6.31 1.19
N VAL A 42 1.38 -6.76 0.31
CA VAL A 42 1.65 -6.98 -1.11
C VAL A 42 0.76 -6.05 -1.91
N LEU A 43 1.38 -5.30 -2.82
CA LEU A 43 0.71 -4.52 -3.85
C LEU A 43 0.84 -5.26 -5.18
N ASP A 44 -0.28 -5.59 -5.79
CA ASP A 44 -0.34 -6.26 -7.09
C ASP A 44 -1.15 -5.42 -8.10
N TYR A 45 -1.00 -5.70 -9.39
CA TYR A 45 -1.83 -5.12 -10.45
C TYR A 45 -2.62 -6.23 -11.14
N GLN A 46 -3.94 -6.18 -11.00
CA GLN A 46 -4.83 -7.13 -11.65
C GLN A 46 -5.42 -6.49 -12.90
N ASP A 47 -5.28 -7.18 -14.04
CA ASP A 47 -5.93 -6.85 -15.31
C ASP A 47 -6.85 -8.01 -15.71
N THR A 48 -8.14 -7.83 -15.46
CA THR A 48 -9.20 -8.80 -15.76
C THR A 48 -10.33 -8.10 -16.51
N ILE A 49 -11.17 -8.87 -17.19
CA ILE A 49 -12.28 -8.36 -18.02
C ILE A 49 -13.22 -7.40 -17.25
N GLY A 50 -13.31 -7.50 -15.92
CA GLY A 50 -14.15 -6.64 -15.08
C GLY A 50 -13.42 -5.68 -14.15
N HIS A 51 -12.09 -5.77 -14.06
CA HIS A 51 -11.29 -4.97 -13.13
C HIS A 51 -9.85 -4.85 -13.63
N ALA A 52 -9.41 -3.61 -13.85
CA ALA A 52 -8.02 -3.26 -14.09
C ALA A 52 -7.57 -2.27 -13.02
N GLY A 53 -6.64 -2.66 -12.16
CA GLY A 53 -6.24 -1.81 -11.04
C GLY A 53 -5.28 -2.45 -10.05
N PHE A 54 -4.77 -1.59 -9.17
CA PHE A 54 -3.95 -2.00 -8.04
C PHE A 54 -4.82 -2.66 -6.95
N VAL A 55 -4.32 -3.78 -6.43
CA VAL A 55 -4.96 -4.55 -5.35
C VAL A 55 -3.96 -4.74 -4.23
N TRP A 56 -4.39 -4.42 -3.00
CA TRP A 56 -3.61 -4.61 -1.80
C TRP A 56 -4.01 -5.91 -1.10
N THR A 57 -3.01 -6.63 -0.61
CA THR A 57 -3.17 -7.71 0.38
C THR A 57 -2.34 -7.33 1.61
N ASN A 58 -2.98 -6.87 2.67
CA ASN A 58 -2.30 -6.38 3.86
C ASN A 58 -2.63 -7.22 5.10
N PRO A 59 -1.67 -7.99 5.66
CA PRO A 59 -1.93 -8.79 6.85
C PRO A 59 -2.13 -7.98 8.13
N ASN A 60 -1.84 -6.67 8.12
CA ASN A 60 -2.04 -5.77 9.25
C ASN A 60 -3.42 -5.10 9.25
N ALA A 61 -4.19 -5.27 8.17
CA ALA A 61 -5.56 -4.77 8.10
C ALA A 61 -6.49 -5.68 8.91
N THR A 62 -7.23 -5.10 9.85
CA THR A 62 -8.27 -5.81 10.61
C THR A 62 -9.60 -5.83 9.87
N SER A 63 -9.83 -4.83 9.02
CA SER A 63 -10.93 -4.82 8.06
C SER A 63 -10.60 -3.97 6.83
N ASP A 64 -11.08 -4.40 5.67
CA ASP A 64 -10.93 -3.68 4.41
C ASP A 64 -12.26 -3.05 3.99
N CYS A 65 -12.19 -1.84 3.44
CA CYS A 65 -13.34 -1.24 2.77
C CYS A 65 -13.63 -2.00 1.47
N GLY A 66 -14.91 -2.17 1.10
CA GLY A 66 -15.31 -2.89 -0.11
C GLY A 66 -14.77 -2.32 -1.43
N CYS A 67 -14.18 -1.11 -1.42
CA CYS A 67 -13.49 -0.54 -2.58
C CYS A 67 -11.98 -0.85 -2.62
N GLY A 68 -11.42 -1.49 -1.59
CA GLY A 68 -10.02 -1.92 -1.50
C GLY A 68 -8.99 -0.79 -1.28
N LYS A 69 -9.44 0.44 -1.00
CA LYS A 69 -8.56 1.63 -0.90
C LYS A 69 -8.28 2.08 0.53
N SER A 70 -9.05 1.61 1.49
CA SER A 70 -8.91 2.00 2.90
C SER A 70 -9.13 0.79 3.80
N PHE A 71 -8.52 0.84 4.98
CA PHE A 71 -8.51 -0.27 5.94
C PHE A 71 -8.43 0.25 7.39
N ASP A 72 -8.88 -0.56 8.33
CA ASP A 72 -8.62 -0.37 9.76
C ASP A 72 -7.43 -1.25 10.19
N ALA A 73 -6.67 -0.81 11.20
CA ALA A 73 -5.53 -1.55 11.74
C ALA A 73 -5.36 -1.26 13.24
N ASP A 74 -5.01 -2.30 14.01
CA ASP A 74 -4.78 -2.24 15.46
C ASP A 74 -3.27 -2.36 15.77
N VAL A 75 -2.43 -1.57 15.09
CA VAL A 75 -0.97 -1.62 15.21
C VAL A 75 -0.40 -0.83 16.38
#